data_AF-A0A1J3HB08-F1
#
_entry.id   AF-A0A1J3HB08-F1
#
_cell.length_a   1.000
_cell.length_b   1.000
_cell.length_c   1.000
_cell.angle_alpha   90.00
_cell.angle_beta   90.00
_cell.angle_gamma   90.00
#
_symmetry.space_group_name_H-M   'P 1'
#
loop_
_entity.id
_entity.type
_entity.pdbx_description
1 polymer ?
#
loop_
_entity_poly.entity_id
_entity_poly.type
_entity_poly.pdbx_seq_one_letter_code
_entity_poly.pdbx_strand_id
1 'polypeptide(L)'
;RNMQEKGTLPDFKTYSKFINCLCQAGKSEDALDLVSEMLDKGIAPSTVNFRTVFYGLNREGKQDLARTVLQKKSALAAQRKLHQTSGFQSL
;
A
#
# COMPACT_ATOMS: atom_id res chain seq x y z
N ARG A 1 10.33 1.37 -13.00
CA ARG A 1 11.38 2.09 -12.24
C ARG A 1 12.03 1.10 -11.29
N ASN A 2 13.30 0.72 -11.49
CA ASN A 2 13.99 -0.25 -10.63
C ASN A 2 14.53 0.41 -9.35
N MET A 3 13.85 0.22 -8.22
CA MET A 3 14.33 0.63 -6.89
C MET A 3 15.30 -0.43 -6.31
N GLN A 4 16.22 -0.96 -7.13
CA GLN A 4 17.16 -2.03 -6.73
C GLN A 4 18.64 -1.75 -7.06
N GLU A 5 18.99 -0.60 -7.63
CA GLU A 5 20.37 -0.36 -8.09
C GLU A 5 21.32 0.16 -7.00
N LYS A 6 21.65 -0.68 -6.01
CA LYS A 6 22.73 -0.49 -4.98
C LYS A 6 22.36 0.21 -3.66
N GLY A 7 21.09 0.19 -3.26
CA GLY A 7 20.66 0.69 -1.94
C GLY A 7 20.15 -0.44 -1.05
N THR A 8 20.34 -0.30 0.26
CA THR A 8 19.64 -1.08 1.30
C THR A 8 18.18 -1.33 0.96
N LEU A 9 17.66 -2.53 1.27
CA LEU A 9 16.26 -2.89 1.03
C LEU A 9 15.32 -1.80 1.58
N PRO A 10 14.39 -1.25 0.76
CA PRO A 10 13.46 -0.22 1.21
C PRO A 10 12.65 -0.70 2.41
N ASP A 11 12.63 0.09 3.47
CA ASP A 11 11.81 -0.15 4.66
C ASP A 11 10.45 0.56 4.55
N PHE A 12 9.58 0.34 5.54
CA PHE A 12 8.25 0.97 5.60
C PHE A 12 8.30 2.50 5.45
N LYS A 13 9.29 3.16 6.07
CA LYS A 13 9.44 4.62 6.02
C LYS A 13 9.82 5.09 4.62
N THR A 14 10.70 4.35 3.96
CA THR A 14 11.15 4.60 2.59
C THR A 14 9.96 4.55 1.63
N TYR A 15 9.18 3.48 1.64
CA TYR A 15 7.97 3.38 0.82
C TYR A 15 6.98 4.52 1.11
N SER A 16 6.73 4.80 2.39
CA SER A 16 5.78 5.84 2.78
C SER A 16 6.15 7.21 2.23
N LYS A 17 7.44 7.54 2.23
CA LYS A 17 7.95 8.79 1.66
C LYS A 17 7.76 8.83 0.14
N PHE A 18 8.14 7.77 -0.57
CA PHE A 18 7.97 7.72 -2.02
C PHE A 18 6.52 7.76 -2.46
N ILE A 19 5.62 7.04 -1.78
CA ILE A 19 4.18 7.09 -2.04
C ILE A 19 3.65 8.53 -1.94
N ASN A 20 4.05 9.26 -0.88
CA ASN A 20 3.65 10.65 -0.72
C ASN A 20 4.20 11.55 -1.84
N CYS A 21 5.48 11.45 -2.14
CA CYS A 21 6.12 12.24 -3.19
C CYS A 21 5.51 11.98 -4.57
N LEU A 22 5.23 10.72 -4.91
CA LEU A 22 4.62 10.34 -6.19
C LEU A 22 3.20 10.90 -6.33
N CYS A 23 2.37 10.80 -5.28
CA CYS A 23 1.02 11.38 -5.33
C CYS A 23 1.04 12.91 -5.40
N GLN A 24 2.00 13.58 -4.75
CA GLN A 24 2.19 15.03 -4.89
C GLN A 24 2.61 15.42 -6.32
N ALA A 25 3.34 14.55 -7.01
CA ALA A 25 3.79 14.73 -8.39
C ALA A 25 2.76 14.32 -9.45
N GLY A 26 1.52 13.94 -9.07
CA GLY A 26 0.50 13.48 -10.01
C GLY A 26 0.80 12.10 -10.63
N LYS A 27 1.58 11.28 -9.93
CA LYS A 27 1.95 9.92 -10.32
C LYS A 27 1.36 8.90 -9.36
N SER A 28 0.06 9.01 -9.08
CA SER A 28 -0.59 8.14 -8.09
C SER A 28 -0.71 6.68 -8.51
N GLU A 29 -0.58 6.36 -9.79
CA GLU A 29 -0.46 4.96 -10.27
C GLU A 29 0.86 4.33 -9.82
N ASP A 30 2.00 5.00 -10.05
CA ASP A 30 3.31 4.55 -9.53
C ASP A 30 3.25 4.35 -8.00
N ALA A 31 2.50 5.21 -7.29
CA ALA A 31 2.33 5.08 -5.84
C ALA A 31 1.48 3.86 -5.44
N LEU A 32 0.51 3.47 -6.27
CA LEU A 32 -0.28 2.24 -6.09
C LEU A 32 0.57 0.99 -6.31
N ASP A 33 1.49 1.03 -7.28
CA ASP A 33 2.44 -0.07 -7.50
C ASP A 33 3.32 -0.29 -6.27
N LEU A 34 3.82 0.79 -5.65
CA LEU A 34 4.57 0.70 -4.40
C LEU A 34 3.74 0.12 -3.23
N VAL A 35 2.45 0.43 -3.14
CA VAL A 35 1.56 -0.19 -2.14
C VAL A 35 1.42 -1.70 -2.40
N SER A 36 1.36 -2.12 -3.66
CA SER A 36 1.31 -3.55 -4.01
C SER A 36 2.62 -4.25 -3.69
N GLU A 37 3.76 -3.62 -4.04
CA GLU A 37 5.08 -4.13 -3.70
C GLU A 37 5.30 -4.28 -2.19
N MET A 38 4.82 -3.33 -1.39
CA MET A 38 4.84 -3.45 0.09
C MET A 38 4.10 -4.71 0.55
N LEU A 39 2.90 -4.97 0.03
CA LEU A 39 2.10 -6.15 0.37
C LEU A 39 2.80 -7.45 -0.05
N ASP A 40 3.35 -7.48 -1.26
CA ASP A 40 4.06 -8.66 -1.80
C ASP A 40 5.32 -9.00 -1.00
N LYS A 41 5.98 -7.97 -0.44
CA LYS A 41 7.14 -8.12 0.46
C LYS A 41 6.77 -8.36 1.93
N GLY A 42 5.48 -8.50 2.26
CA GLY A 42 5.01 -8.66 3.63
C GLY A 42 5.15 -7.41 4.51
N ILE A 43 5.47 -6.25 3.93
CA ILE A 43 5.55 -4.97 4.62
C ILE A 43 4.15 -4.37 4.63
N ALA A 44 3.46 -4.44 5.76
CA ALA A 44 2.11 -3.91 5.87
C ALA A 44 2.04 -2.38 5.61
N PRO A 45 1.32 -1.92 4.57
CA PRO A 45 1.07 -0.50 4.38
C PRO A 45 0.18 0.07 5.50
N SER A 46 0.39 1.34 5.84
CA SER A 46 -0.44 2.04 6.82
C SER A 46 -1.73 2.58 6.22
N THR A 47 -2.68 2.94 7.08
CA THR A 47 -3.89 3.66 6.68
C THR A 47 -3.56 4.96 5.93
N VAL A 48 -2.47 5.64 6.29
CA VAL A 48 -2.03 6.87 5.63
C VAL A 48 -1.59 6.57 4.20
N ASN A 49 -0.80 5.50 3.96
CA ASN A 49 -0.38 5.13 2.61
C ASN A 49 -1.58 4.90 1.67
N PHE A 50 -2.57 4.11 2.12
CA PHE A 50 -3.79 3.88 1.34
C PHE A 50 -4.59 5.16 1.10
N ARG A 51 -4.75 6.03 2.11
CA ARG A 51 -5.47 7.31 1.94
C ARG A 51 -4.76 8.23 0.95
N THR A 52 -3.44 8.33 1.01
CA THR A 52 -2.65 9.18 0.11
C THR A 52 -2.84 8.77 -1.34
N VAL A 53 -2.72 7.48 -1.64
CA VAL A 53 -2.94 6.95 -3.01
C VAL A 53 -4.38 7.14 -3.46
N PHE A 54 -5.35 6.84 -2.60
CA PHE A 54 -6.78 7.01 -2.91
C PHE A 54 -7.13 8.45 -3.29
N TYR A 55 -6.69 9.43 -2.51
CA TYR A 55 -6.97 10.84 -2.81
C TYR A 55 -6.23 11.32 -4.05
N GLY A 56 -4.99 10.87 -4.25
CA GLY A 56 -4.21 11.21 -5.45
C GLY A 56 -4.89 10.70 -6.73
N LEU A 57 -5.29 9.42 -6.77
CA LEU A 57 -6.01 8.84 -7.90
C LEU A 57 -7.34 9.55 -8.19
N ASN A 58 -8.11 9.91 -7.16
CA ASN A 58 -9.35 10.66 -7.36
C ASN A 58 -9.10 12.06 -7.94
N ARG A 59 -8.05 12.76 -7.49
CA ARG A 59 -7.66 14.07 -8.04
C ARG A 59 -7.22 13.98 -9.50
N GLU A 60 -6.65 12.85 -9.89
CA GLU A 60 -6.24 12.55 -11.27
C GLU A 60 -7.39 12.00 -12.14
N GLY A 61 -8.60 11.85 -11.60
CA GLY A 61 -9.76 11.31 -12.32
C GLY A 61 -9.77 9.78 -12.47
N LYS A 62 -8.86 9.07 -11.79
CA LYS A 62 -8.64 7.62 -11.90
C LYS A 62 -9.48 6.84 -10.89
N GLN A 63 -10.80 6.96 -11.01
CA GLN A 63 -11.76 6.45 -10.03
C GLN A 63 -11.73 4.92 -9.86
N ASP A 64 -11.54 4.18 -10.96
CA ASP A 64 -11.48 2.71 -10.91
C ASP A 64 -10.28 2.22 -10.10
N LEU A 65 -9.12 2.83 -10.31
CA LEU A 65 -7.92 2.53 -9.53
C LEU A 65 -8.10 2.93 -8.05
N ALA A 66 -8.78 4.05 -7.78
CA ALA A 66 -9.09 4.45 -6.40
C ALA A 66 -9.97 3.42 -5.69
N ARG A 67 -10.90 2.76 -6.40
CA ARG A 67 -11.69 1.64 -5.86
C ARG A 67 -10.81 0.42 -5.55
N THR A 68 -9.84 0.10 -6.40
CA THR A 68 -8.86 -0.97 -6.15
C THR A 68 -8.07 -0.75 -4.86
N VAL A 69 -7.71 0.50 -4.53
CA VAL A 69 -7.03 0.84 -3.27
C VAL A 69 -7.89 0.44 -2.06
N LEU A 70 -9.19 0.71 -2.09
CA LEU A 70 -10.10 0.36 -1.00
C LEU A 70 -10.27 -1.16 -0.84
N GLN A 71 -10.34 -1.88 -1.96
CA GLN A 71 -10.41 -3.34 -1.98
C GLN A 71 -9.14 -3.99 -1.39
N LYS A 72 -7.95 -3.49 -1.75
CA LYS A 72 -6.68 -3.96 -1.16
C LYS A 72 -6.65 -3.72 0.35
N LYS A 73 -7.12 -2.55 0.81
CA LYS A 73 -7.19 -2.22 2.25
C LYS A 73 -8.14 -3.16 3.01
N SER A 74 -9.31 -3.47 2.46
CA SER A 74 -10.27 -4.37 3.12
C SER A 74 -9.76 -5.81 3.16
N ALA A 75 -9.12 -6.30 2.09
CA ALA A 75 -8.50 -7.62 2.05
C ALA A 75 -7.40 -7.78 3.12
N LEU A 76 -6.52 -6.78 3.26
CA LEU A 76 -5.50 -6.77 4.31
C LEU A 76 -6.11 -6.79 5.73
N ALA A 77 -7.21 -6.05 5.93
CA ALA A 77 -7.91 -6.05 7.21
C ALA A 77 -8.57 -7.41 7.52
N ALA A 78 -9.09 -8.11 6.52
CA ALA A 78 -9.65 -9.45 6.66
C ALA A 78 -8.56 -10.48 7.01
N GLN A 79 -7.40 -10.43 6.33
CA GLN A 79 -6.25 -11.29 6.63
C GLN A 79 -5.77 -11.13 8.08
N ARG A 80 -5.69 -9.89 8.58
CA ARG A 80 -5.31 -9.61 9.97
C ARG A 80 -6.26 -10.21 11.00
N LYS A 81 -7.55 -10.35 10.68
CA LYS A 81 -8.55 -10.97 11.55
C LYS A 81 -8.42 -12.50 11.57
N LEU A 82 -8.19 -13.12 10.40
CA LEU A 82 -8.02 -14.57 10.29
C LEU A 82 -6.82 -15.09 11.11
N HIS A 83 -5.69 -14.38 11.08
CA HIS A 83 -4.50 -14.76 11.86
C HIS A 83 -4.67 -14.59 13.38
N GLN A 84 -5.61 -13.75 13.84
CA GLN A 84 -5.91 -13.59 15.27
C GLN A 84 -6.90 -14.65 15.78
N THR A 85 -7.79 -15.17 14.93
CA THR A 85 -8.76 -16.22 15.30
C THR A 85 -8.16 -17.62 15.37
N SER A 86 -7.06 -17.89 14.66
CA SER A 86 -6.37 -19.19 14.66
C SER A 86 -5.59 -19.48 15.96
N GLY A 87 -5.48 -18.53 16.88
CA GLY A 87 -4.80 -18.70 18.17
C GLY A 87 -5.66 -19.25 19.32
N PHE A 88 -6.94 -19.53 19.09
CA PHE A 88 -7.92 -19.89 20.14
C PHE A 88 -8.48 -21.32 20.06
N GLN A 89 -7.92 -22.23 19.24
CA GLN A 89 -8.41 -23.62 19.12
C GLN A 89 -7.50 -24.69 19.75
N SER A 90 -6.70 -24.33 20.76
CA SER A 90 -5.91 -25.31 21.51
C SER A 90 -6.03 -25.10 23.02
N LEU A 91 -7.23 -25.33 23.56
CA LEU A 91 -7.49 -25.69 24.96
C LEU A 91 -8.68 -26.64 25.01
#